data_AF-H9UDR1-F1
#
_entry.id   AF-H9UDR1-F1
#
_cell.length_a   1.000
_cell.length_b   1.000
_cell.length_c   1.000
_cell.angle_alpha   90.00
_cell.angle_beta   90.00
_cell.angle_gamma   90.00
#
_symmetry.space_group_name_H-M   'P 1'
#
loop_
_entity.id
_entity.type
_entity.pdbx_description
1 polymer ?
#
loop_
_entity_poly.entity_id
_entity_poly.type
_entity_poly.pdbx_seq_one_letter_code
_entity_poly.pdbx_strand_id
1 'polypeptide(L)'
;MNRLWELITSFFDLLTSAFKKAKNLLKRFGKKSSQILTLAVIHYDGRGLQSVLKEFSQEVNTADVLIARNITQDELKLVKKLLKRNVVFLDKNGTLTFKHGSTVSFVPDFDVQKLRTLEKHGTKVIVTVDKKVAWMISQMFPFYCVVPGEPFQETVITAPIPLTRNSDGFYFSKVAYRNQVTIIDLNIEILKDFKVH
;
A
#
# COMPACT_ATOMS: atom_id res chain seq x y z
N MET A 1 -26.02 -27.87 -48.90
CA MET A 1 -24.93 -27.60 -47.94
C MET A 1 -24.69 -26.12 -47.65
N ASN A 2 -25.05 -25.16 -48.53
CA ASN A 2 -24.71 -23.73 -48.33
C ASN A 2 -25.55 -22.98 -47.27
N ARG A 3 -26.85 -23.27 -47.13
CA ARG A 3 -27.72 -22.56 -46.16
C ARG A 3 -27.38 -22.79 -44.69
N LEU A 4 -26.83 -23.96 -44.35
CA LEU A 4 -26.43 -24.27 -42.97
C LEU A 4 -25.18 -23.46 -42.57
N TRP A 5 -24.25 -23.28 -43.51
CA TRP A 5 -23.06 -22.48 -43.32
C TRP A 5 -23.39 -20.98 -43.16
N GLU A 6 -24.34 -20.45 -43.94
CA GLU A 6 -24.80 -19.06 -43.81
C GLU A 6 -25.52 -18.78 -42.47
N LEU A 7 -26.28 -19.75 -41.96
CA LEU A 7 -26.91 -19.65 -40.64
C LEU A 7 -25.88 -19.71 -39.50
N ILE A 8 -24.83 -20.52 -39.66
CA ILE A 8 -23.75 -20.61 -38.68
C ILE A 8 -22.93 -19.31 -38.67
N THR A 9 -22.54 -18.78 -39.84
CA THR A 9 -21.75 -17.54 -39.91
C THR A 9 -22.54 -16.34 -39.38
N SER A 10 -23.82 -16.20 -39.75
CA SER A 10 -24.68 -15.13 -39.23
C SER A 10 -24.89 -15.20 -37.70
N PHE A 11 -24.97 -16.41 -37.13
CA PHE A 11 -25.06 -16.61 -35.68
C PHE A 11 -23.76 -16.20 -34.96
N PHE A 12 -22.60 -16.56 -35.51
CA PHE A 12 -21.30 -16.15 -34.95
C PHE A 12 -21.06 -14.64 -35.06
N ASP A 13 -21.49 -13.99 -36.15
CA ASP A 13 -21.41 -12.54 -36.29
C ASP A 13 -22.33 -11.81 -35.29
N LEU A 14 -23.52 -12.36 -35.05
CA LEU A 14 -24.43 -11.83 -34.02
C LEU A 14 -23.81 -11.96 -32.62
N LEU A 15 -23.23 -13.11 -32.31
CA LEU A 15 -22.55 -13.38 -31.04
C LEU A 15 -21.35 -12.46 -30.81
N THR A 16 -20.49 -12.28 -31.83
CA THR A 16 -19.31 -11.41 -31.70
C THR A 16 -19.69 -9.94 -31.55
N SER A 17 -20.76 -9.49 -32.22
CA SER A 17 -21.29 -8.13 -32.06
C SER A 17 -21.91 -7.92 -30.67
N ALA A 18 -22.61 -8.92 -30.13
CA ALA A 18 -23.17 -8.91 -28.79
C ALA A 18 -22.06 -8.90 -27.71
N PHE A 19 -21.01 -9.70 -27.89
CA PHE A 19 -19.83 -9.71 -27.02
C PHE A 19 -19.06 -8.38 -27.05
N LYS A 20 -18.91 -7.74 -28.23
CA LYS A 20 -18.30 -6.40 -28.33
C LYS A 20 -19.13 -5.34 -27.62
N LYS A 21 -20.47 -5.37 -27.75
CA LYS A 21 -21.38 -4.46 -27.03
C LYS A 21 -21.35 -4.71 -25.52
N ALA A 22 -21.34 -5.97 -25.07
CA ALA A 22 -21.22 -6.34 -23.67
C ALA A 22 -19.89 -5.89 -23.05
N LYS A 23 -18.77 -6.02 -23.78
CA LYS A 23 -17.44 -5.54 -23.35
C LYS A 23 -17.39 -4.02 -23.20
N ASN A 24 -18.09 -3.28 -24.06
CA ASN A 24 -18.20 -1.82 -23.96
C ASN A 24 -19.17 -1.36 -22.85
N LEU A 25 -20.22 -2.14 -22.56
CA LEU A 25 -21.09 -1.91 -21.41
C LEU A 25 -20.38 -2.21 -20.08
N LEU A 26 -19.60 -3.31 -20.00
CA LEU A 26 -18.78 -3.63 -18.82
C LEU A 26 -17.72 -2.57 -18.54
N LYS A 27 -17.16 -1.93 -19.58
CA LYS A 27 -16.27 -0.77 -19.43
C LYS A 27 -16.96 0.46 -18.85
N ARG A 28 -18.27 0.64 -19.08
CA ARG A 28 -19.07 1.75 -18.54
C ARG A 28 -19.58 1.49 -17.12
N PHE A 29 -19.76 0.24 -16.74
CA PHE A 29 -19.95 -0.19 -15.34
C PHE A 29 -18.61 -0.42 -14.61
N GLY A 30 -17.58 0.36 -14.96
CA GLY A 30 -16.39 0.48 -14.15
C GLY A 30 -16.83 0.93 -12.76
N LYS A 31 -16.84 0.00 -11.80
CA LYS A 31 -16.88 0.25 -10.37
C LYS A 31 -16.11 1.56 -10.13
N LYS A 32 -16.75 2.59 -9.58
CA LYS A 32 -16.03 3.67 -8.91
C LYS A 32 -15.22 2.94 -7.83
N SER A 33 -13.99 2.56 -8.14
CA SER A 33 -13.13 1.89 -7.18
C SER A 33 -12.80 2.99 -6.20
N SER A 34 -13.45 3.02 -5.05
CA SER A 34 -12.87 3.68 -3.89
C SER A 34 -11.48 3.07 -3.74
N GLN A 35 -10.43 3.78 -4.16
CA GLN A 35 -9.06 3.25 -4.18
C GLN A 35 -8.53 3.24 -2.75
N ILE A 36 -9.09 2.36 -1.93
CA ILE A 36 -8.61 2.06 -0.59
C ILE A 36 -7.36 1.20 -0.75
N LEU A 37 -6.33 1.52 0.03
CA LEU A 37 -5.11 0.73 0.16
C LEU A 37 -5.02 0.24 1.60
N THR A 38 -5.08 -1.07 1.80
CA THR A 38 -5.01 -1.67 3.13
C THR A 38 -3.55 -1.90 3.53
N LEU A 39 -3.13 -1.31 4.64
CA LEU A 39 -1.82 -1.45 5.24
C LEU A 39 -1.88 -2.42 6.41
N ALA A 40 -0.92 -3.34 6.48
CA ALA A 40 -0.61 -4.06 7.72
C ALA A 40 0.75 -3.63 8.24
N VAL A 41 0.76 -3.06 9.45
CA VAL A 41 2.00 -2.80 10.20
C VAL A 41 2.19 -3.94 11.20
N ILE A 42 3.26 -4.71 11.03
CA ILE A 42 3.62 -5.83 11.91
C ILE A 42 4.56 -5.29 12.98
N HIS A 43 4.06 -5.25 14.21
CA HIS A 43 4.80 -4.91 15.42
C HIS A 43 5.52 -6.18 15.90
N TYR A 44 6.74 -6.38 15.44
CA TYR A 44 7.55 -7.56 15.73
C TYR A 44 8.71 -7.23 16.68
N ASP A 45 8.88 -8.04 17.73
CA ASP A 45 9.94 -7.90 18.74
C ASP A 45 11.22 -8.69 18.41
N GLY A 46 11.26 -9.36 17.26
CA GLY A 46 12.43 -10.14 16.83
C GLY A 46 12.37 -11.61 17.25
N ARG A 47 11.25 -12.08 17.85
CA ARG A 47 11.10 -13.49 18.26
C ARG A 47 9.82 -14.14 17.72
N GLY A 48 9.97 -15.27 17.05
CA GLY A 48 8.83 -16.12 16.68
C GLY A 48 8.01 -15.62 15.49
N LEU A 49 8.63 -14.96 14.50
CA LEU A 49 7.96 -14.41 13.31
C LEU A 49 6.98 -15.38 12.65
N GLN A 50 7.33 -16.66 12.53
CA GLN A 50 6.44 -17.65 11.93
C GLN A 50 5.13 -17.82 12.70
N SER A 51 5.16 -17.73 14.04
CA SER A 51 3.97 -17.75 14.87
C SER A 51 3.11 -16.52 14.60
N VAL A 52 3.71 -15.34 14.59
CA VAL A 52 3.02 -14.07 14.31
C VAL A 52 2.32 -14.11 12.96
N LEU A 53 3.03 -14.53 11.91
CA LEU A 53 2.47 -14.62 10.56
C LEU A 53 1.37 -15.67 10.42
N LYS A 54 1.41 -16.73 11.24
CA LYS A 54 0.38 -17.76 11.26
C LYS A 54 -0.87 -17.28 11.99
N GLU A 55 -0.69 -16.65 13.15
CA GLU A 55 -1.76 -16.10 13.98
C GLU A 55 -2.52 -15.00 13.22
N PHE A 56 -1.80 -14.04 12.65
CA PHE A 56 -2.37 -12.91 11.90
C PHE A 56 -2.40 -13.14 10.39
N SER A 57 -2.56 -14.39 9.97
CA SER A 57 -2.47 -14.76 8.56
C SER A 57 -3.55 -14.10 7.72
N GLN A 58 -4.74 -13.85 8.26
CA GLN A 58 -5.83 -13.21 7.53
C GLN A 58 -5.54 -11.73 7.27
N GLU A 59 -5.09 -11.00 8.28
CA GLU A 59 -4.67 -9.60 8.23
C GLU A 59 -3.52 -9.41 7.24
N VAL A 60 -2.47 -10.23 7.38
CA VAL A 60 -1.31 -10.20 6.48
C VAL A 60 -1.69 -10.56 5.05
N ASN A 61 -2.68 -11.45 4.85
CA ASN A 61 -3.08 -11.88 3.52
C ASN A 61 -4.01 -10.92 2.77
N THR A 62 -4.76 -10.11 3.50
CA THR A 62 -5.72 -9.16 2.95
C THR A 62 -5.10 -7.79 2.67
N ALA A 63 -4.00 -7.45 3.32
CA ALA A 63 -3.32 -6.17 3.11
C ALA A 63 -2.62 -6.05 1.74
N ASP A 64 -2.67 -4.85 1.17
CA ASP A 64 -1.98 -4.47 -0.07
C ASP A 64 -0.51 -4.10 0.16
N VAL A 65 -0.23 -3.53 1.34
CA VAL A 65 1.09 -3.08 1.79
C VAL A 65 1.43 -3.70 3.14
N LEU A 66 2.60 -4.32 3.24
CA LEU A 66 3.14 -4.83 4.52
C LEU A 66 4.34 -4.00 4.96
N ILE A 67 4.33 -3.58 6.22
CA ILE A 67 5.44 -2.85 6.85
C ILE A 67 5.82 -3.59 8.12
N ALA A 68 7.11 -3.89 8.29
CA ALA A 68 7.60 -4.53 9.51
C ALA A 68 8.97 -3.98 9.88
N ARG A 69 9.25 -3.96 11.19
CA ARG A 69 10.56 -3.64 11.75
C ARG A 69 11.09 -4.87 12.49
N ASN A 70 12.40 -4.87 12.77
CA ASN A 70 13.08 -5.91 13.51
C ASN A 70 13.11 -7.27 12.77
N ILE A 71 13.15 -7.22 11.43
CA ILE A 71 13.25 -8.40 10.58
C ILE A 71 14.73 -8.67 10.27
N THR A 72 15.19 -9.88 10.55
CA THR A 72 16.55 -10.33 10.21
C THR A 72 16.65 -10.84 8.78
N GLN A 73 17.87 -10.91 8.25
CA GLN A 73 18.13 -11.44 6.91
C GLN A 73 17.71 -12.92 6.76
N ASP A 74 17.81 -13.71 7.82
CA ASP A 74 17.39 -15.11 7.79
C ASP A 74 15.86 -15.25 7.77
N GLU A 75 15.17 -14.40 8.51
CA GLU A 75 13.70 -14.35 8.53
C GLU A 75 13.11 -13.88 7.20
N LEU A 76 13.84 -13.08 6.41
CA LEU A 76 13.42 -12.73 5.06
C LEU A 76 13.11 -13.96 4.20
N LYS A 77 13.83 -15.08 4.41
CA LYS A 77 13.57 -16.34 3.70
C LYS A 77 12.18 -16.92 4.02
N LEU A 78 11.67 -16.70 5.23
CA LEU A 78 10.34 -17.16 5.65
C LEU A 78 9.23 -16.31 5.03
N VAL A 79 9.46 -14.99 4.94
CA VAL A 79 8.51 -14.05 4.31
C VAL A 79 8.64 -13.99 2.78
N LYS A 80 9.57 -14.75 2.16
CA LYS A 80 9.74 -14.79 0.70
C LYS A 80 8.45 -15.10 -0.06
N LYS A 81 7.56 -15.91 0.52
CA LYS A 81 6.25 -16.25 -0.07
C LYS A 81 5.26 -15.09 -0.05
N LEU A 82 5.44 -14.13 0.87
CA LEU A 82 4.63 -12.92 1.00
C LEU A 82 5.08 -11.78 0.06
N LEU A 83 6.20 -11.96 -0.65
CA LEU A 83 6.84 -10.94 -1.49
C LEU A 83 6.14 -10.59 -2.80
N LYS A 84 4.95 -11.14 -3.06
CA LYS A 84 4.14 -10.74 -4.22
C LYS A 84 3.37 -9.42 -3.99
N ARG A 85 3.50 -8.84 -2.79
CA ARG A 85 2.82 -7.61 -2.35
C ARG A 85 3.79 -6.45 -2.23
N ASN A 86 3.28 -5.23 -2.11
CA ASN A 86 4.10 -4.08 -1.77
C ASN A 86 4.61 -4.25 -0.33
N VAL A 87 5.92 -4.27 -0.10
CA VAL A 87 6.48 -4.46 1.24
C VAL A 87 7.67 -3.55 1.52
N VAL A 88 7.82 -3.17 2.79
CA VAL A 88 9.05 -2.58 3.34
C VAL A 88 9.34 -3.25 4.68
N PHE A 89 10.51 -3.87 4.78
CA PHE A 89 11.01 -4.46 6.01
C PHE A 89 12.29 -3.78 6.46
N LEU A 90 12.38 -3.50 7.76
CA LEU A 90 13.52 -2.86 8.40
C LEU A 90 14.14 -3.79 9.45
N ASP A 91 15.44 -3.64 9.70
CA ASP A 91 16.10 -4.27 10.85
C ASP A 91 15.79 -3.52 12.17
N LYS A 92 16.36 -4.00 13.28
CA LYS A 92 16.23 -3.38 14.61
C LYS A 92 16.75 -1.93 14.65
N ASN A 93 17.74 -1.62 13.82
CA ASN A 93 18.37 -0.30 13.75
C ASN A 93 17.60 0.67 12.83
N GLY A 94 16.51 0.20 12.20
CA GLY A 94 15.75 1.01 11.25
C GLY A 94 16.33 1.04 9.84
N THR A 95 17.30 0.18 9.53
CA THR A 95 17.89 0.06 8.20
C THR A 95 17.01 -0.80 7.31
N LEU A 96 16.87 -0.40 6.04
CA LEU A 96 16.13 -1.18 5.06
C LEU A 96 16.76 -2.55 4.83
N THR A 97 16.04 -3.63 5.14
CA THR A 97 16.46 -5.01 4.87
C THR A 97 15.86 -5.54 3.58
N PHE A 98 14.61 -5.16 3.27
CA PHE A 98 13.94 -5.61 2.05
C PHE A 98 12.83 -4.65 1.60
N LYS A 99 12.68 -4.51 0.27
CA LYS A 99 11.61 -3.72 -0.35
C LYS A 99 11.11 -4.39 -1.64
N HIS A 100 9.79 -4.46 -1.81
CA HIS A 100 9.15 -4.86 -3.07
C HIS A 100 7.94 -3.98 -3.39
N GLY A 101 7.62 -3.87 -4.67
CA GLY A 101 6.50 -3.05 -5.17
C GLY A 101 6.85 -1.56 -5.34
N SER A 102 5.93 -0.83 -5.98
CA SER A 102 6.07 0.60 -6.29
C SER A 102 5.20 1.50 -5.41
N THR A 103 4.19 0.94 -4.75
CA THR A 103 3.20 1.70 -3.96
C THR A 103 3.77 2.17 -2.62
N VAL A 104 4.81 1.48 -2.13
CA VAL A 104 5.51 1.78 -0.89
C VAL A 104 7.01 1.95 -1.14
N SER A 105 7.64 2.88 -0.43
CA SER A 105 9.11 3.05 -0.44
C SER A 105 9.64 3.45 0.93
N PHE A 106 10.92 3.18 1.18
CA PHE A 106 11.63 3.62 2.38
C PHE A 106 12.47 4.86 2.11
N VAL A 107 12.40 5.84 3.01
CA VAL A 107 13.13 7.10 2.96
C VAL A 107 13.74 7.37 4.35
N PRO A 108 15.07 7.26 4.52
CA PRO A 108 15.69 7.49 5.82
C PRO A 108 15.78 8.97 6.20
N ASP A 109 15.76 9.86 5.20
CA ASP A 109 16.04 11.29 5.34
C ASP A 109 15.20 12.14 4.38
N PHE A 110 15.03 13.43 4.70
CA PHE A 110 14.24 14.33 3.86
C PHE A 110 15.05 14.79 2.63
N ASP A 111 14.77 14.18 1.47
CA ASP A 111 15.34 14.55 0.17
C ASP A 111 14.23 14.87 -0.84
N VAL A 112 14.13 16.15 -1.23
CA VAL A 112 13.12 16.66 -2.16
C VAL A 112 13.19 15.99 -3.54
N GLN A 113 14.39 15.79 -4.10
CA GLN A 113 14.53 15.24 -5.46
C GLN A 113 14.10 13.78 -5.49
N LYS A 114 14.49 13.01 -4.48
CA LYS A 114 14.06 11.62 -4.30
C LYS A 114 12.55 11.53 -4.11
N LEU A 115 11.97 12.36 -3.25
CA LEU A 115 10.53 12.39 -3.00
C LEU A 115 9.72 12.75 -4.26
N ARG A 116 10.16 13.74 -5.04
CA ARG A 116 9.53 14.06 -6.34
C ARG A 116 9.61 12.91 -7.34
N THR A 117 10.70 12.14 -7.32
CA THR A 117 10.86 10.96 -8.18
C THR A 117 9.87 9.86 -7.78
N LEU A 118 9.74 9.59 -6.48
CA LEU A 118 8.78 8.62 -5.95
C LEU A 118 7.32 9.01 -6.27
N GLU A 119 7.01 10.31 -6.21
CA GLU A 119 5.68 10.84 -6.54
C GLU A 119 5.30 10.53 -8.00
N LYS A 120 6.25 10.77 -8.92
CA LYS A 120 6.09 10.48 -10.35
C LYS A 120 5.94 8.98 -10.63
N HIS A 121 6.65 8.13 -9.88
CA HIS A 121 6.54 6.67 -9.98
C HIS A 121 5.29 6.07 -9.34
N GLY A 122 4.44 6.91 -8.73
CA GLY A 122 3.15 6.48 -8.20
C GLY A 122 3.22 5.87 -6.80
N THR A 123 4.32 6.06 -6.07
CA THR A 123 4.38 5.72 -4.64
C THR A 123 3.29 6.47 -3.86
N LYS A 124 2.68 5.79 -2.90
CA LYS A 124 1.57 6.29 -2.08
C LYS A 124 1.91 6.32 -0.59
N VAL A 125 2.77 5.38 -0.16
CA VAL A 125 3.18 5.21 1.23
C VAL A 125 4.70 5.35 1.33
N ILE A 126 5.16 6.21 2.24
CA ILE A 126 6.56 6.36 2.59
C ILE A 126 6.78 5.81 4.00
N VAL A 127 7.74 4.92 4.13
CA VAL A 127 8.20 4.41 5.41
C VAL A 127 9.46 5.17 5.80
N THR A 128 9.52 5.66 7.03
CA THR A 128 10.71 6.28 7.63
C THR A 128 10.82 5.88 9.09
N VAL A 129 11.94 6.19 9.74
CA VAL A 129 12.16 5.90 11.17
C VAL A 129 12.14 7.15 12.03
N ASP A 130 12.11 8.33 11.40
CA ASP A 130 12.10 9.62 12.08
C ASP A 130 10.71 10.29 11.94
N LYS A 131 10.10 10.60 13.08
CA LYS A 131 8.78 11.26 13.16
C LYS A 131 8.78 12.66 12.56
N LYS A 132 9.85 13.43 12.74
CA LYS A 132 10.01 14.76 12.16
C LYS A 132 10.08 14.67 10.63
N VAL A 133 10.81 13.69 10.10
CA VAL A 133 10.88 13.45 8.65
C VAL A 133 9.51 13.06 8.11
N ALA A 134 8.80 12.13 8.76
CA ALA A 134 7.44 11.75 8.37
C ALA A 134 6.48 12.96 8.31
N TRP A 135 6.55 13.80 9.34
CA TRP A 135 5.73 15.02 9.41
C TRP A 135 6.06 15.98 8.27
N MET A 136 7.35 16.30 8.05
CA MET A 136 7.80 17.17 6.97
C MET A 136 7.37 16.67 5.59
N ILE A 137 7.50 15.37 5.32
CA ILE A 137 7.09 14.78 4.03
C ILE A 137 5.59 14.97 3.83
N SER A 138 4.77 14.66 4.83
CA SER A 138 3.31 14.80 4.73
C SER A 138 2.82 16.24 4.53
N GLN A 139 3.58 17.25 4.96
CA GLN A 139 3.23 18.65 4.68
C GLN A 139 3.43 19.05 3.21
N MET A 140 4.34 18.38 2.49
CA MET A 140 4.88 18.88 1.22
C MET A 140 4.61 17.96 0.03
N PHE A 141 4.26 16.70 0.28
CA PHE A 141 4.11 15.67 -0.73
C PHE A 141 2.84 14.86 -0.52
N PRO A 142 2.21 14.37 -1.61
CA PRO A 142 0.98 13.59 -1.55
C PRO A 142 1.26 12.12 -1.17
N PHE A 143 1.88 11.91 -0.01
CA PHE A 143 2.16 10.57 0.55
C PHE A 143 1.55 10.43 1.93
N TYR A 144 1.11 9.21 2.24
CA TYR A 144 1.01 8.78 3.63
C TYR A 144 2.39 8.41 4.13
N CYS A 145 2.76 8.86 5.34
CA CYS A 145 4.01 8.42 5.97
C CYS A 145 3.72 7.49 7.14
N VAL A 146 4.53 6.46 7.28
CA VAL A 146 4.45 5.47 8.36
C VAL A 146 5.80 5.37 9.05
N VAL A 147 5.80 5.54 10.36
CA VAL A 147 6.93 5.27 11.25
C VAL A 147 6.61 4.01 12.04
N PRO A 148 7.11 2.84 11.62
CA PRO A 148 6.77 1.57 12.27
C PRO A 148 7.45 1.47 13.63
N GLY A 149 6.65 1.29 14.67
CA GLY A 149 7.09 0.94 16.02
C GLY A 149 7.17 -0.58 16.21
N GLU A 150 8.09 -1.00 17.06
CA GLU A 150 8.13 -2.35 17.66
C GLU A 150 6.96 -2.52 18.65
N PRO A 151 6.71 -3.73 19.19
CA PRO A 151 5.81 -3.92 20.32
C PRO A 151 6.17 -2.95 21.45
N PHE A 152 5.14 -2.40 22.09
CA PHE A 152 5.29 -1.40 23.16
C PHE A 152 5.92 -0.06 22.73
N GLN A 153 6.29 0.11 21.47
CA GLN A 153 6.69 1.40 20.90
C GLN A 153 5.54 2.01 20.09
N GLU A 154 5.56 3.33 20.00
CA GLU A 154 4.57 4.08 19.23
C GLU A 154 4.81 3.92 17.73
N THR A 155 3.79 3.48 17.01
CA THR A 155 3.71 3.60 15.55
C THR A 155 3.00 4.89 15.20
N VAL A 156 3.60 5.67 14.28
CA VAL A 156 3.07 6.98 13.85
C VAL A 156 2.69 6.91 12.39
N ILE A 157 1.54 7.50 12.06
CA ILE A 157 1.08 7.64 10.68
C ILE A 157 0.64 9.06 10.45
N THR A 158 1.16 9.66 9.40
CA THR A 158 0.80 11.01 8.97
C THR A 158 0.17 10.95 7.58
N ALA A 159 -0.86 11.76 7.39
CA ALA A 159 -1.53 11.96 6.11
C ALA A 159 -1.17 13.33 5.53
N PRO A 160 -1.21 13.50 4.20
CA PRO A 160 -0.92 14.79 3.60
C PRO A 160 -1.98 15.83 3.95
N ILE A 161 -1.54 17.07 4.17
CA ILE A 161 -2.39 18.18 4.61
C ILE A 161 -2.80 19.05 3.42
N PRO A 162 -4.10 19.36 3.23
CA PRO A 162 -4.48 20.49 2.37
C PRO A 162 -3.99 21.76 3.05
N LEU A 163 -3.20 22.56 2.35
CA LEU A 163 -2.75 23.88 2.78
C LEU A 163 -3.96 24.81 2.97
N THR A 164 -4.72 24.60 4.04
CA THR A 164 -5.76 25.48 4.55
C THR A 164 -5.26 26.05 5.87
N ARG A 165 -5.73 27.25 6.20
CA ARG A 165 -5.25 28.06 7.33
C ARG A 165 -5.29 27.36 8.70
N ASN A 166 -6.03 26.27 8.83
CA ASN A 166 -6.10 25.45 10.03
C ASN A 166 -5.41 24.11 9.74
N SER A 167 -4.15 24.01 10.12
CA SER A 167 -3.26 22.86 9.92
C SER A 167 -3.56 21.70 10.85
N ASP A 168 -4.82 21.30 10.98
CA ASP A 168 -5.22 20.11 11.72
C ASP A 168 -4.99 18.89 10.83
N GLY A 169 -3.73 18.50 10.70
CA GLY A 169 -3.36 17.24 10.07
C GLY A 169 -3.90 16.06 10.86
N PHE A 170 -4.32 15.01 10.15
CA PHE A 170 -4.62 13.74 10.80
C PHE A 170 -3.30 13.06 11.20
N TYR A 171 -2.89 13.28 12.45
CA TYR A 171 -1.84 12.56 13.13
C TYR A 171 -2.46 11.38 13.87
N PHE A 172 -2.11 10.16 13.47
CA PHE A 172 -2.50 8.97 14.21
C PHE A 172 -1.27 8.36 14.87
N SER A 173 -1.37 8.11 16.17
CA SER A 173 -0.38 7.33 16.87
C SER A 173 -1.00 6.22 17.70
N LYS A 174 -0.31 5.08 17.74
CA LYS A 174 -0.79 3.88 18.42
C LYS A 174 0.37 3.12 19.01
N VAL A 175 0.26 2.77 20.28
CA VAL A 175 1.12 1.80 20.95
C VAL A 175 0.45 0.43 20.87
N ALA A 176 1.13 -0.54 20.27
CA ALA A 176 0.61 -1.90 20.15
C ALA A 176 0.81 -2.66 21.47
N TYR A 177 -0.24 -2.70 22.32
CA TYR A 177 -0.18 -3.41 23.62
C TYR A 177 -0.76 -4.83 23.57
N ARG A 178 -1.63 -5.15 22.60
CA ARG A 178 -2.29 -6.47 22.48
C ARG A 178 -2.30 -7.06 21.09
N ASN A 179 -2.20 -6.24 20.04
CA ASN A 179 -2.30 -6.70 18.67
C ASN A 179 -0.95 -6.50 17.96
N GLN A 180 -0.31 -7.59 17.56
CA GLN A 180 1.00 -7.56 16.89
C GLN A 180 0.89 -7.15 15.43
N VAL A 181 -0.33 -7.06 14.88
CA VAL A 181 -0.57 -6.49 13.55
C VAL A 181 -1.63 -5.40 13.64
N THR A 182 -1.32 -4.21 13.13
CA THR A 182 -2.31 -3.13 12.97
C THR A 182 -2.71 -3.01 11.50
N ILE A 183 -4.02 -3.15 11.23
CA ILE A 183 -4.63 -2.95 9.91
C ILE A 183 -5.18 -1.54 9.78
N ILE A 184 -4.92 -0.90 8.64
CA ILE A 184 -5.30 0.49 8.37
C ILE A 184 -5.69 0.62 6.91
N ASP A 185 -6.90 1.13 6.67
CA ASP A 185 -7.39 1.42 5.33
C ASP A 185 -7.12 2.88 4.99
N LEU A 186 -6.29 3.11 3.98
CA LEU A 186 -5.94 4.44 3.50
C LEU A 186 -6.74 4.78 2.25
N ASN A 187 -7.45 5.91 2.26
CA ASN A 187 -8.10 6.41 1.07
C ASN A 187 -7.06 7.04 0.14
N ILE A 188 -6.70 6.39 -0.96
CA ILE A 188 -5.69 6.92 -1.91
C ILE A 188 -6.27 7.97 -2.84
N GLU A 189 -7.59 8.11 -2.95
CA GLU A 189 -8.20 9.13 -3.80
C GLU A 189 -7.87 10.54 -3.32
N ILE A 190 -7.83 10.77 -2.00
CA ILE A 190 -7.49 12.09 -1.44
C ILE A 190 -6.08 12.54 -1.83
N LEU A 191 -5.18 11.60 -2.15
CA LEU A 191 -3.83 11.94 -2.61
C LEU A 191 -3.81 12.66 -3.96
N LYS A 192 -4.87 12.53 -4.76
CA LYS A 192 -5.00 13.24 -6.04
C LYS A 192 -5.23 14.74 -5.82
N ASP A 193 -5.91 15.11 -4.76
CA ASP A 193 -6.21 16.51 -4.43
C ASP A 193 -4.95 17.28 -4.00
N PHE A 194 -3.89 16.57 -3.61
CA PHE A 194 -2.59 17.13 -3.20
C PHE A 194 -1.54 17.16 -4.32
N LYS A 195 -1.85 16.64 -5.50
CA LYS A 195 -0.92 16.71 -6.63
C LYS A 195 -0.99 18.10 -7.26
N VAL A 196 0.10 18.85 -7.13
CA VAL A 196 0.26 20.11 -7.87
C VAL A 196 0.37 19.75 -9.36
N HIS A 197 -0.57 20.22 -10.17
CA HIS A 197 -0.56 20.07 -11.63
C HIS A 197 0.59 20.86 -12.27
#